data_AF-A0A378MSQ9-F1
#
_entry.id   AF-A0A378MSQ9-F1
#
_cell.length_a   1.000
_cell.length_b   1.000
_cell.length_c   1.000
_cell.angle_alpha   90.00
_cell.angle_beta   90.00
_cell.angle_gamma   90.00
#
_symmetry.space_group_name_H-M   'P 1'
#
loop_
_entity.id
_entity.type
_entity.pdbx_description
1 polymer ?
#
loop_
_entity_poly.entity_id
_entity_poly.type
_entity_poly.pdbx_seq_one_letter_code
_entity_poly.pdbx_strand_id
1 'polypeptide(L)'
;MQMTGAGNTVFRRSFFLACGGFPQHQLFQELGGEDGALGIATTQISSVATAFNDVGVLHYCREGMHAERLLNAILFNEKDPNVTEEKVKQANLITENIVNNIRNLQDCLNSKGIGIKPYTLEWS
;
A
#
# COMPACT_ATOMS: atom_id res chain seq x y z
N MET A 1 1.68 15.33 2.66
CA MET A 1 1.91 13.92 2.26
C MET A 1 3.29 13.87 1.62
N GLN A 2 4.30 13.28 2.26
CA GLN A 2 5.58 13.02 1.59
C GLN A 2 5.35 11.82 0.68
N MET A 3 5.50 12.02 -0.64
CA MET A 3 5.26 10.95 -1.62
C MET A 3 6.31 9.85 -1.45
N THR A 4 5.85 8.68 -1.01
CA THR A 4 6.63 7.44 -1.10
C THR A 4 6.43 6.89 -2.51
N GLY A 5 7.40 7.05 -3.40
CA GLY A 5 7.42 6.29 -4.66
C GLY A 5 7.98 4.89 -4.39
N ALA A 6 7.42 3.85 -5.02
CA ALA A 6 7.87 2.46 -4.84
C ALA A 6 9.38 2.28 -5.06
N GLY A 7 9.95 3.07 -5.97
CA GLY A 7 11.33 2.93 -6.45
C GLY A 7 12.43 3.18 -5.42
N ASN A 8 12.11 3.64 -4.20
CA ASN A 8 13.11 3.93 -3.17
C ASN A 8 12.76 3.38 -1.77
N THR A 9 11.82 2.45 -1.66
CA THR A 9 11.40 1.89 -0.38
C THR A 9 12.05 0.53 -0.10
N VAL A 10 12.53 0.34 1.14
CA VAL A 10 13.06 -0.95 1.62
C VAL A 10 12.11 -1.53 2.66
N PHE A 11 11.73 -2.79 2.47
CA PHE A 11 10.88 -3.51 3.42
C PHE A 11 11.62 -4.67 4.07
N ARG A 12 11.31 -4.93 5.35
CA ARG A 12 11.61 -6.24 5.93
C ARG A 12 10.79 -7.30 5.16
N ARG A 13 11.47 -8.28 4.56
CA ARG A 13 10.82 -9.27 3.67
C ARG A 13 9.57 -9.93 4.26
N SER A 14 9.65 -10.37 5.53
CA SER A 14 8.52 -11.03 6.19
C SER A 14 7.30 -10.11 6.34
N PHE A 15 7.55 -8.82 6.60
CA PHE A 15 6.49 -7.82 6.70
C PHE A 15 5.86 -7.55 5.33
N PHE A 16 6.67 -7.35 4.28
CA PHE A 16 6.18 -7.16 2.92
C PHE A 16 5.29 -8.33 2.45
N LEU A 17 5.72 -9.56 2.73
CA LEU A 17 4.94 -10.75 2.39
C LEU A 17 3.66 -10.86 3.22
N ALA A 18 3.69 -10.48 4.50
CA ALA A 18 2.49 -10.46 5.33
C ALA A 18 1.44 -9.45 4.83
N CYS A 19 1.88 -8.34 4.21
CA CYS A 19 1.00 -7.39 3.55
C CYS A 19 0.40 -7.92 2.23
N GLY A 20 0.84 -9.09 1.75
CA GLY A 20 0.45 -9.65 0.45
C GLY A 20 1.26 -9.10 -0.74
N GLY A 21 2.36 -8.40 -0.47
CA GLY A 21 3.14 -7.71 -1.50
C GLY A 21 2.44 -6.44 -2.03
N PHE A 22 2.81 -6.00 -3.23
CA PHE A 22 2.10 -4.91 -3.90
C PHE A 22 0.72 -5.37 -4.38
N PRO A 23 -0.36 -4.62 -4.11
CA PRO A 23 -1.70 -5.02 -4.52
C PRO A 23 -1.81 -5.11 -6.04
N GLN A 24 -2.27 -6.26 -6.53
CA GLN A 24 -2.35 -6.59 -7.97
C GLN A 24 -3.73 -6.29 -8.60
N HIS A 25 -4.57 -5.52 -7.91
CA HIS A 25 -5.93 -5.22 -8.37
C HIS A 25 -5.91 -4.50 -9.72
N GLN A 26 -6.88 -4.81 -10.59
CA GLN A 26 -7.03 -4.22 -11.94
C GLN A 26 -6.92 -2.68 -11.92
N LEU A 27 -7.49 -2.05 -10.89
CA LEU A 27 -7.39 -0.60 -10.66
C LEU A 27 -5.95 -0.07 -10.75
N PHE A 28 -5.00 -0.74 -10.09
CA PHE A 28 -3.60 -0.30 -10.05
C PHE A 28 -2.84 -0.65 -11.32
N GLN A 29 -3.26 -1.68 -12.04
CA GLN A 29 -2.68 -1.99 -13.36
C GLN A 29 -3.02 -0.89 -14.38
N GLU A 30 -4.19 -0.27 -14.25
CA GLU A 30 -4.65 0.81 -15.14
C GLU A 30 -4.08 2.17 -14.75
N LEU A 31 -4.02 2.48 -13.46
CA LEU A 31 -3.79 3.84 -12.96
C LEU A 31 -2.49 4.00 -12.17
N GLY A 32 -1.82 2.90 -11.82
CA GLY A 32 -0.75 2.89 -10.82
C GLY A 32 -1.27 3.22 -9.42
N GLY A 33 -0.34 3.31 -8.46
CA GLY A 33 -0.63 3.70 -7.08
C GLY A 33 -0.70 2.52 -6.10
N GLU A 34 -0.33 1.32 -6.55
CA GLU A 34 -0.17 0.13 -5.71
C GLU A 34 0.87 0.35 -4.59
N ASP A 35 1.91 1.11 -4.90
CA ASP A 35 2.96 1.51 -3.98
C ASP A 35 2.47 2.53 -2.96
N GLY A 36 1.65 3.49 -3.39
CA GLY A 36 0.95 4.43 -2.53
C GLY A 36 -0.02 3.73 -1.59
N ALA A 37 -0.82 2.79 -2.09
CA ALA A 37 -1.76 2.00 -1.27
C ALA A 37 -1.01 1.19 -0.20
N LEU A 38 0.05 0.47 -0.58
CA LEU A 38 0.88 -0.25 0.38
C LEU A 38 1.57 0.71 1.35
N GLY A 39 2.18 1.80 0.86
CA GLY A 39 2.86 2.80 1.67
C GLY A 39 1.95 3.42 2.73
N ILE A 40 0.75 3.85 2.35
CA ILE A 40 -0.27 4.39 3.26
C ILE A 40 -0.71 3.32 4.27
N ALA A 41 -0.86 2.07 3.87
CA ALA A 41 -1.15 1.00 4.82
C ALA A 41 0.00 0.85 5.83
N THR A 42 1.25 0.86 5.38
CA THR A 42 2.42 0.66 6.26
C THR A 42 2.56 1.72 7.35
N THR A 43 2.24 2.99 7.05
CA THR A 43 2.29 4.07 8.05
C THR A 43 1.22 3.92 9.15
N GLN A 44 0.18 3.10 8.93
CA GLN A 44 -0.88 2.84 9.91
C GLN A 44 -0.62 1.61 10.80
N ILE A 45 0.27 0.71 10.40
CA ILE A 45 0.52 -0.59 11.06
C ILE A 45 1.96 -0.79 11.51
N SER A 46 2.88 0.09 11.09
CA SER A 46 4.30 -0.03 11.38
C SER A 46 4.97 1.33 11.48
N SER A 47 6.20 1.32 11.98
CA SER A 47 7.06 2.49 11.93
C SER A 47 7.72 2.58 10.56
N VAL A 48 7.62 3.75 9.94
CA VAL A 48 8.30 4.08 8.68
C VAL A 48 9.38 5.11 8.99
N ALA A 49 10.60 4.83 8.56
CA ALA A 49 11.76 5.69 8.77
C ALA A 49 12.39 6.07 7.42
N THR A 50 13.05 7.22 7.38
CA THR A 50 13.83 7.68 6.22
C THR A 50 15.31 7.36 6.44
N ALA A 51 15.99 6.88 5.40
CA ALA A 51 17.41 6.50 5.47
C ALA A 51 18.37 7.69 5.26
N PHE A 52 17.88 8.79 4.69
CA PHE A 52 18.67 9.95 4.30
C PHE A 52 18.03 11.23 4.84
N ASN A 53 18.86 12.19 5.26
CA ASN A 53 18.42 13.53 5.65
C ASN A 53 18.36 14.51 4.45
N ASP A 54 19.05 14.16 3.36
CA ASP A 54 19.10 14.89 2.10
C ASP A 54 18.71 13.97 0.92
N VAL A 55 18.87 14.43 -0.32
CA VAL A 55 18.61 13.64 -1.53
C VAL A 55 19.46 12.36 -1.54
N GLY A 56 18.82 11.22 -1.33
CA GLY A 56 19.49 9.92 -1.27
C GLY A 56 19.32 9.03 -2.51
N VAL A 57 18.35 9.33 -3.37
CA VAL A 57 18.06 8.54 -4.58
C VAL A 57 17.67 9.48 -5.72
N LEU A 58 18.26 9.25 -6.90
CA LEU A 58 17.85 9.92 -8.13
C LEU A 58 16.70 9.16 -8.77
N HIS A 59 15.58 9.86 -9.01
CA HIS A 59 14.45 9.32 -9.76
C HIS A 59 14.40 9.99 -11.14
N TYR A 60 14.53 9.18 -12.20
CA TYR A 60 14.48 9.66 -13.57
C TYR A 60 13.03 9.59 -14.07
N CYS A 61 12.36 10.73 -14.10
CA CYS A 61 11.02 10.84 -14.69
C CYS A 61 11.10 10.77 -16.21
N ARG A 62 10.09 10.13 -16.82
CA ARG A 62 9.80 10.20 -18.26
C ARG A 62 8.36 10.62 -18.47
N GLU A 63 8.10 11.20 -19.63
CA GLU A 63 6.76 11.58 -20.06
C GLU A 63 5.81 10.37 -20.04
N GLY A 64 4.60 10.57 -19.52
CA GLY A 64 3.54 9.57 -19.45
C GLY A 64 3.63 8.61 -18.26
N MET A 65 4.54 8.83 -17.30
CA MET A 65 4.59 8.00 -16.09
C MET A 65 3.37 8.22 -15.19
N HIS A 66 2.93 7.16 -14.51
CA HIS A 66 1.86 7.28 -13.51
C HIS A 66 2.24 8.27 -12.39
N ALA A 67 3.51 8.31 -11.99
CA ALA A 67 4.03 9.26 -11.01
C ALA A 67 3.93 10.73 -11.47
N GLU A 68 4.03 11.00 -12.77
CA GLU A 68 3.87 12.35 -13.33
C GLU A 68 2.45 12.87 -13.09
N ARG A 69 1.44 12.01 -13.22
CA ARG A 69 0.04 12.39 -12.97
C ARG A 69 -0.20 12.76 -11.51
N LEU A 70 0.38 12.00 -10.59
CA LEU A 70 0.33 12.33 -9.16
C LEU A 70 1.02 13.67 -8.88
N LEU A 71 2.19 13.89 -9.47
CA LEU A 71 2.94 15.12 -9.32
C LEU A 71 2.15 16.33 -9.86
N ASN A 72 1.54 16.20 -11.04
CA ASN A 72 0.73 17.26 -11.64
C ASN A 72 -0.50 17.58 -10.81
N ALA A 73 -1.17 16.56 -10.26
CA ALA A 73 -2.30 16.77 -9.35
C ALA A 73 -1.89 17.53 -8.07
N ILE A 74 -0.68 17.29 -7.54
CA ILE A 74 -0.19 17.95 -6.33
C ILE A 74 0.34 19.35 -6.60
N LEU A 75 1.14 19.54 -7.65
CA LEU A 75 1.82 20.80 -7.95
C LEU A 75 0.93 21.80 -8.68
N PHE A 76 0.07 21.31 -9.58
CA PHE A 76 -0.70 22.14 -10.51
C PHE A 76 -2.21 21.98 -10.36
N ASN A 77 -2.67 21.10 -9.45
CA ASN A 77 -4.09 20.75 -9.29
C ASN A 77 -4.71 20.17 -10.58
N GLU A 78 -3.89 19.59 -11.45
CA GLU A 78 -4.29 18.93 -12.69
C GLU A 78 -4.63 17.46 -12.39
N LYS A 79 -5.90 17.19 -12.13
CA LYS A 79 -6.38 15.84 -11.84
C LYS A 79 -6.55 15.05 -13.14
N ASP A 80 -6.04 13.82 -13.16
CA ASP A 80 -6.33 12.87 -14.24
C ASP A 80 -7.83 12.55 -14.25
N PRO A 81 -8.56 12.80 -15.35
CA PRO A 81 -10.00 12.53 -15.43
C PRO A 81 -10.35 11.05 -15.23
N ASN A 82 -9.39 10.14 -15.41
CA ASN A 82 -9.58 8.70 -15.20
C ASN A 82 -9.55 8.30 -13.71
N VAL A 83 -9.10 9.19 -12.82
CA VAL A 83 -9.10 9.00 -11.37
C VAL A 83 -10.39 9.57 -10.79
N THR A 84 -11.45 8.77 -10.88
CA THR A 84 -12.76 9.13 -10.36
C THR A 84 -12.84 8.93 -8.84
N GLU A 85 -13.81 9.58 -8.18
CA GLU A 85 -14.04 9.38 -6.74
C GLU A 85 -14.29 7.91 -6.38
N GLU A 86 -14.97 7.17 -7.25
CA GLU A 86 -15.23 5.74 -7.05
C GLU A 86 -13.94 4.92 -7.05
N LYS A 87 -13.03 5.21 -7.98
CA LYS A 87 -11.71 4.58 -8.06
C LYS A 87 -10.84 4.94 -6.85
N VAL A 88 -10.95 6.16 -6.33
CA VAL A 88 -10.29 6.57 -5.08
C VAL A 88 -10.85 5.79 -3.89
N LYS A 89 -12.18 5.63 -3.79
CA LYS A 89 -12.80 4.79 -2.75
C LYS A 89 -12.34 3.34 -2.83
N GLN A 90 -12.25 2.78 -4.04
CA GLN A 90 -11.74 1.43 -4.26
C GLN A 90 -10.27 1.30 -3.79
N ALA A 91 -9.40 2.27 -4.12
CA ALA A 91 -8.01 2.27 -3.65
C ALA A 91 -7.91 2.35 -2.11
N ASN A 92 -8.76 3.16 -1.47
CA ASN A 92 -8.83 3.26 -0.02
C ASN A 92 -9.29 1.94 0.62
N LEU A 93 -10.32 1.30 0.06
CA LEU A 93 -10.78 0.00 0.55
C LEU A 93 -9.68 -1.07 0.47
N ILE A 94 -8.92 -1.10 -0.62
CA ILE A 94 -7.79 -2.03 -0.77
C ILE A 94 -6.72 -1.75 0.30
N THR A 95 -6.42 -0.47 0.55
CA THR A 95 -5.48 -0.03 1.58
C THR A 95 -5.94 -0.48 2.98
N GLU A 96 -7.22 -0.27 3.31
CA GLU A 96 -7.82 -0.71 4.56
C GLU A 96 -7.77 -2.22 4.73
N ASN A 97 -7.97 -2.99 3.65
CA ASN A 97 -7.87 -4.44 3.69
C ASN A 97 -6.45 -4.91 4.04
N ILE A 98 -5.40 -4.25 3.53
CA ILE A 98 -4.01 -4.55 3.92
C ILE A 98 -3.83 -4.34 5.44
N VAL A 99 -4.33 -3.21 5.96
CA VAL A 99 -4.26 -2.88 7.39
C VAL A 99 -4.99 -3.93 8.23
N ASN A 100 -6.21 -4.30 7.84
CA ASN A 100 -7.03 -5.27 8.56
C ASN A 100 -6.39 -6.67 8.55
N ASN A 101 -5.83 -7.10 7.42
CA ASN A 101 -5.13 -8.39 7.31
C ASN A 101 -3.94 -8.47 8.28
N ILE A 102 -3.16 -7.39 8.41
CA ILE A 102 -2.02 -7.37 9.33
C ILE A 102 -2.47 -7.35 10.79
N ARG A 103 -3.53 -6.60 11.13
CA ARG A 103 -4.09 -6.61 12.49
C ARG A 103 -4.62 -8.00 12.87
N ASN A 104 -5.38 -8.64 11.98
CA ASN A 104 -5.85 -10.00 12.18
C ASN A 104 -4.68 -10.99 12.36
N LEU A 105 -3.62 -10.85 11.57
CA LEU A 105 -2.42 -11.65 11.73
C LEU A 105 -1.74 -11.42 13.08
N GLN A 106 -1.63 -10.17 13.54
CA GLN A 106 -1.08 -9.84 14.86
C GLN A 106 -1.91 -10.51 15.97
N ASP A 107 -3.23 -10.48 15.89
CA ASP A 107 -4.11 -11.13 16.87
C ASP A 107 -3.92 -12.65 16.89
N CYS A 108 -3.81 -13.28 15.71
CA CYS A 108 -3.52 -14.70 15.59
C CYS A 108 -2.17 -15.07 16.21
N LEU A 109 -1.11 -14.31 15.90
CA LEU A 109 0.25 -14.58 16.37
C LEU A 109 0.43 -14.33 17.87
N ASN A 110 -0.32 -13.38 18.44
CA ASN A 110 -0.27 -13.04 19.87
C ASN A 110 -1.26 -13.85 20.72
N SER A 111 -2.07 -14.70 20.09
CA SER A 111 -3.00 -15.57 20.81
C SER A 111 -2.26 -16.56 21.71
N LYS A 112 -2.72 -16.70 22.96
CA LYS A 112 -2.21 -17.73 23.89
C LYS A 112 -2.68 -19.14 23.53
N GLY A 113 -3.71 -19.26 22.70
CA GLY A 113 -4.35 -20.53 22.34
C GLY A 113 -3.63 -21.27 21.22
N ILE A 114 -2.34 -21.56 21.41
CA ILE A 114 -1.47 -22.25 20.44
C ILE A 114 -1.74 -23.76 20.49
N GLY A 115 -1.77 -24.42 19.35
CA GLY A 115 -1.99 -25.86 19.22
C GLY A 115 -3.02 -26.21 18.16
N ILE A 116 -3.38 -27.48 18.09
CA ILE A 116 -4.38 -27.99 17.15
C ILE A 116 -5.76 -27.83 17.80
N LYS A 117 -6.66 -27.09 17.14
CA LYS A 117 -8.07 -26.97 17.55
C LYS A 117 -8.99 -27.47 16.44
N PRO A 118 -9.93 -28.38 16.74
CA PRO A 118 -10.94 -28.75 15.77
C PRO A 118 -11.89 -27.57 15.53
N TYR A 119 -12.18 -27.30 14.25
CA TYR A 119 -13.21 -26.34 13.84
C TYR A 119 -14.29 -27.11 13.08
N THR A 120 -15.54 -26.93 13.48
CA THR A 120 -16.70 -27.37 12.68
C THR A 120 -17.13 -26.18 11.83
N LEU A 121 -16.92 -26.30 10.52
CA LEU A 121 -17.41 -25.30 9.57
C LEU A 121 -18.83 -25.65 9.17
N GLU A 122 -19.76 -24.73 9.39
CA GLU A 122 -21.11 -24.80 8.84
C GLU A 122 -21.19 -23.85 7.64
N TRP A 123 -21.68 -24.38 6.51
CA TRP A 123 -21.93 -23.59 5.32
C TRP A 123 -23.41 -23.25 5.31
N SER A 124 -23.73 -21.95 5.27
CA SER A 124 -25.08 -21.42 5.06
C SER A 124 -25.38 -21.21 3.59
#